data_AF-A0A2P8W361-F1
#
_entry.id   AF-A0A2P8W361-F1
#
_cell.length_a   1.000
_cell.length_b   1.000
_cell.length_c   1.000
_cell.angle_alpha   90.00
_cell.angle_beta   90.00
_cell.angle_gamma   90.00
#
_symmetry.space_group_name_H-M   'P 1'
#
loop_
_entity.id
_entity.type
_entity.pdbx_description
1 polymer ?
#
loop_
_entity_poly.entity_id
_entity_poly.type
_entity_poly.pdbx_seq_one_letter_code
_entity_poly.pdbx_strand_id
1 'polypeptide(L)'
;MIPPLPPSSEHPWPTGHIFQSPGAHLTYRVVGPCCRLFDRDQLPWPCCRLQWRGKEPSWRRIGKRLVPDMATRKSPSYCVEIVGQGYGAQSFVTTLYTAKLDRATQSWWHTRLHRDDTEPAEAPIAL
;
A
#
# COMPACT_ATOMS: atom_id res chain seq x y z
N MET A 1 -13.56 21.74 -7.56
CA MET A 1 -12.98 21.23 -6.29
C MET A 1 -13.47 19.81 -6.11
N ILE A 2 -12.58 18.83 -5.95
CA ILE A 2 -12.97 17.44 -5.65
C ILE A 2 -13.34 17.42 -4.16
N PRO A 3 -14.53 16.95 -3.77
CA PRO A 3 -14.88 16.91 -2.36
C PRO A 3 -13.92 15.95 -1.63
N PRO A 4 -13.39 16.35 -0.46
CA PRO A 4 -12.61 15.42 0.35
C PRO A 4 -13.50 14.22 0.69
N LEU A 5 -12.96 13.02 0.52
CA LEU A 5 -13.58 11.80 1.08
C LEU A 5 -13.85 12.05 2.58
N PRO A 6 -15.00 11.59 3.10
CA PRO A 6 -15.34 11.81 4.50
C PRO A 6 -14.18 11.32 5.41
N PRO A 7 -13.83 12.06 6.47
CA PRO A 7 -12.63 11.87 7.28
C PRO A 7 -12.60 10.58 8.13
N SER A 8 -13.36 9.55 7.78
CA SER A 8 -13.51 8.32 8.56
C SER A 8 -13.94 7.13 7.70
N SER A 9 -13.40 6.97 6.49
CA SER A 9 -13.46 5.65 5.84
C SER A 9 -12.46 4.75 6.54
N GLU A 10 -12.94 4.02 7.55
CA GLU A 10 -12.17 3.04 8.32
C GLU A 10 -11.41 2.11 7.36
N HIS A 11 -10.08 2.08 7.51
CA HIS A 11 -9.19 1.25 6.72
C HIS A 11 -8.62 0.17 7.65
N PRO A 12 -8.34 -1.05 7.16
CA PRO A 12 -8.44 -1.51 5.76
C PRO A 12 -9.88 -1.73 5.30
N TRP A 13 -10.15 -1.43 4.02
CA TRP A 13 -11.39 -1.86 3.39
C TRP A 13 -11.40 -3.37 3.13
N PRO A 14 -12.56 -4.04 3.28
CA PRO A 14 -12.69 -5.45 2.97
C PRO A 14 -12.62 -5.71 1.47
N THR A 15 -12.27 -6.93 1.09
CA THR A 15 -12.40 -7.42 -0.29
C THR A 15 -13.84 -7.25 -0.77
N GLY A 16 -14.00 -6.82 -2.02
CA GLY A 16 -15.29 -6.50 -2.63
C GLY A 16 -15.77 -5.07 -2.41
N HIS A 17 -15.12 -4.28 -1.54
CA HIS A 17 -15.47 -2.86 -1.37
C HIS A 17 -15.35 -2.10 -2.70
N ILE A 18 -16.36 -1.28 -3.02
CA ILE A 18 -16.42 -0.53 -4.28
C ILE A 18 -16.25 0.96 -3.98
N PHE A 19 -15.35 1.62 -4.72
CA PHE A 19 -15.13 3.05 -4.62
C PHE A 19 -14.84 3.67 -5.99
N GLN A 20 -14.97 4.99 -6.09
CA GLN A 20 -14.78 5.73 -7.34
C GLN A 20 -13.40 6.37 -7.41
N SER A 21 -12.85 6.48 -8.62
CA SER A 21 -11.67 7.28 -8.88
C SER A 21 -11.90 8.75 -8.57
N PRO A 22 -10.84 9.54 -8.28
CA PRO A 22 -10.94 11.00 -8.34
C PRO A 22 -11.51 11.42 -9.70
N GLY A 23 -12.59 12.21 -9.70
CA GLY A 23 -13.33 12.58 -10.92
C GLY A 23 -14.43 11.60 -11.35
N ALA A 24 -14.64 10.48 -10.64
CA ALA A 24 -15.71 9.51 -10.88
C ALA A 24 -15.78 8.91 -12.31
N HIS A 25 -14.63 8.85 -13.00
CA HIS A 25 -14.53 8.26 -14.34
C HIS A 25 -14.43 6.72 -14.28
N LEU A 26 -13.86 6.17 -13.21
CA LEU A 26 -13.65 4.73 -13.05
C LEU A 26 -14.19 4.26 -11.71
N THR A 27 -14.87 3.11 -11.74
CA THR A 27 -15.31 2.38 -10.54
C THR A 27 -14.32 1.26 -10.25
N TYR A 28 -13.81 1.22 -9.03
CA TYR A 28 -12.86 0.20 -8.59
C TYR A 28 -13.50 -0.73 -7.57
N ARG A 29 -13.20 -2.03 -7.68
CA ARG A 29 -13.50 -3.04 -6.66
C ARG A 29 -12.20 -3.47 -5.99
N VAL A 30 -12.17 -3.44 -4.67
CA VAL A 30 -11.03 -3.89 -3.86
C VAL A 30 -10.91 -5.41 -3.95
N VAL A 31 -9.74 -5.88 -4.36
CA VAL A 31 -9.34 -7.29 -4.24
C VAL A 31 -8.74 -7.52 -2.84
N GLY A 32 -7.91 -6.59 -2.36
CA GLY A 32 -7.39 -6.62 -0.99
C GLY A 32 -6.39 -5.48 -0.68
N PRO A 33 -6.08 -5.25 0.61
CA PRO A 33 -5.03 -4.32 1.02
C PRO A 33 -3.66 -4.85 0.60
N CYS A 34 -2.79 -3.96 0.12
CA CYS A 34 -1.43 -4.34 -0.27
C CYS A 34 -0.42 -3.23 0.06
N CYS A 35 0.86 -3.58 0.08
CA CYS A 35 1.95 -2.62 0.07
C CYS A 35 2.59 -2.61 -1.33
N ARG A 36 2.92 -1.42 -1.84
CA ARG A 36 3.63 -1.29 -3.12
C ARG A 36 5.12 -1.54 -2.90
N LEU A 37 5.70 -2.47 -3.63
CA LEU A 37 7.13 -2.75 -3.62
C LEU A 37 7.73 -2.36 -4.99
N PHE A 38 8.96 -1.88 -4.97
CA PHE A 38 9.80 -1.67 -6.15
C PHE A 38 10.90 -2.72 -6.18
N ASP A 39 11.13 -3.35 -7.33
CA ASP A 39 12.37 -4.06 -7.57
C ASP A 39 13.47 -3.03 -7.79
N ARG A 40 14.54 -3.12 -6.99
CA ARG A 40 15.71 -2.24 -7.08
C ARG A 40 16.24 -2.14 -8.50
N ASP A 41 16.21 -3.25 -9.25
CA ASP A 41 16.80 -3.33 -10.59
C ASP A 41 15.90 -2.67 -11.67
N GLN A 42 14.64 -2.36 -11.34
CA GLN A 42 13.70 -1.66 -12.23
C GLN A 42 13.67 -0.14 -12.02
N LEU A 43 14.38 0.39 -11.02
CA LEU A 43 14.38 1.83 -10.73
C LEU A 43 15.34 2.59 -11.69
N PRO A 44 14.93 3.72 -12.27
CA PRO A 44 15.75 4.48 -13.21
C PRO A 44 17.00 5.03 -12.53
N TRP A 45 18.17 4.81 -13.13
CA TRP A 45 19.45 5.34 -12.65
C TRP A 45 19.46 6.88 -12.71
N PRO A 46 19.98 7.64 -11.70
CA PRO A 46 20.48 7.24 -10.38
C PRO A 46 19.35 7.31 -9.33
N CYS A 47 18.71 6.16 -9.08
CA CYS A 47 17.47 6.01 -8.33
C CYS A 47 17.53 6.41 -6.84
N CYS A 48 18.73 6.65 -6.31
CA CYS A 48 18.99 6.90 -4.90
C CYS A 48 18.74 8.35 -4.46
N ARG A 49 18.70 9.31 -5.41
CA ARG A 49 18.70 10.75 -5.08
C ARG A 49 17.31 11.40 -5.07
N LEU A 50 16.34 10.91 -5.86
CA LEU A 50 15.07 11.60 -6.09
C LEU A 50 13.88 11.12 -5.23
N GLN A 51 13.86 9.87 -4.77
CA GLN A 51 12.74 9.34 -3.95
C GLN A 51 13.12 9.04 -2.50
N TRP A 52 14.39 8.78 -2.26
CA TRP A 52 14.91 8.42 -0.95
C TRP A 52 15.59 9.64 -0.37
N ARG A 53 14.92 10.31 0.56
CA ARG A 53 15.53 11.36 1.39
C ARG A 53 16.56 10.74 2.36
N GLY A 54 17.60 10.08 1.83
CA GLY A 54 18.56 9.26 2.57
C GLY A 54 19.93 9.17 1.90
N LYS A 55 20.91 8.57 2.59
CA LYS A 55 22.29 8.40 2.12
C LYS A 55 22.31 7.47 0.91
N GLU A 56 23.07 7.85 -0.13
CA GLU A 56 23.28 7.04 -1.32
C GLU A 56 23.71 5.62 -0.93
N PRO A 57 22.97 4.56 -1.32
CA PRO A 57 23.41 3.20 -1.17
C PRO A 57 24.72 3.08 -1.94
N SER A 58 25.82 2.80 -1.24
CA SER A 58 27.08 2.50 -1.91
C SER A 58 26.82 1.34 -2.86
N TRP A 59 27.34 1.41 -4.09
CA TRP A 59 27.19 0.38 -5.13
C TRP A 59 27.61 -1.04 -4.67
N ARG A 60 28.36 -1.13 -3.57
CA ARG A 60 28.78 -2.36 -2.91
C ARG A 60 27.79 -2.90 -1.86
N ARG A 61 26.76 -2.14 -1.48
CA ARG A 61 25.77 -2.55 -0.47
C ARG A 61 24.67 -3.36 -1.16
N ILE A 62 24.81 -4.68 -1.12
CA ILE A 62 23.75 -5.61 -1.52
C ILE A 62 22.61 -5.48 -0.49
N GLY A 63 21.69 -4.55 -0.74
CA GLY A 63 20.47 -4.38 0.03
C GLY A 63 19.37 -5.36 -0.39
N LYS A 64 18.20 -5.24 0.26
CA LYS A 64 17.00 -6.02 -0.12
C LYS A 64 16.61 -5.71 -1.57
N ARG A 65 16.31 -6.75 -2.35
CA ARG A 65 15.90 -6.63 -3.77
C ARG A 65 14.58 -5.86 -3.92
N LEU A 66 13.60 -6.21 -3.09
CA LEU A 66 12.30 -5.54 -3.05
C LEU A 66 12.31 -4.47 -1.96
N VAL A 67 11.93 -3.26 -2.35
CA VAL A 67 11.85 -2.11 -1.47
C VAL A 67 10.41 -1.63 -1.36
N PRO A 68 9.88 -1.38 -0.15
CA PRO A 68 8.58 -0.72 -0.01
C PRO A 68 8.59 0.74 -0.49
N ASP A 69 7.55 1.13 -1.22
CA ASP A 69 7.30 2.50 -1.61
C ASP A 69 7.00 3.37 -0.38
N MET A 70 8.03 4.10 0.07
CA MET A 70 7.95 4.95 1.25
C MET A 70 6.99 6.14 1.06
N ALA A 71 6.64 6.52 -0.18
CA ALA A 71 5.66 7.58 -0.43
C ALA A 71 4.24 7.14 -0.02
N THR A 72 3.96 5.84 -0.08
CA THR A 72 2.67 5.25 0.31
C THR A 72 2.56 5.01 1.81
N ARG A 73 3.62 5.20 2.61
CA ARG A 73 3.64 4.81 4.03
C ARG A 73 2.49 5.34 4.88
N LYS A 74 1.98 6.53 4.55
CA LYS A 74 0.92 7.22 5.31
C LYS A 74 -0.46 7.10 4.69
N SER A 75 -0.60 6.37 3.59
CA SER A 75 -1.82 6.30 2.79
C SER A 75 -2.13 4.83 2.49
N PRO A 76 -3.40 4.42 2.45
CA PRO A 76 -3.73 3.04 2.13
C PRO A 76 -3.52 2.76 0.64
N SER A 77 -3.02 1.57 0.34
CA SER A 77 -2.84 1.04 -1.01
C SER A 77 -3.61 -0.27 -1.16
N TYR A 78 -4.32 -0.42 -2.28
CA TYR A 78 -5.17 -1.58 -2.56
C TYR A 78 -4.84 -2.17 -3.93
N CYS A 79 -4.92 -3.49 -4.03
CA CYS A 79 -5.07 -4.16 -5.29
C CYS A 79 -6.54 -4.05 -5.69
N VAL A 80 -6.82 -3.53 -6.89
CA VAL A 80 -8.16 -3.24 -7.37
C VAL A 80 -8.37 -3.71 -8.80
N GLU A 81 -9.62 -3.92 -9.15
CA GLU A 81 -10.09 -4.18 -10.52
C GLU A 81 -11.07 -3.08 -10.95
N ILE A 82 -11.09 -2.76 -12.24
CA ILE A 82 -12.08 -1.82 -12.80
C ILE A 82 -13.39 -2.56 -13.04
N VAL A 83 -14.50 -1.96 -12.61
CA VAL A 83 -15.85 -2.49 -12.79
C VAL A 83 -16.57 -1.73 -13.91
N GLY A 84 -17.33 -2.45 -14.76
CA GLY A 84 -18.42 -1.87 -15.56
C GLY A 84 -18.06 -1.23 -16.90
N GLN A 85 -16.88 -1.50 -17.47
CA GLN A 85 -16.41 -0.78 -18.68
C GLN A 85 -15.73 -1.67 -19.74
N GLY A 86 -15.94 -2.99 -19.74
CA GLY A 86 -15.30 -3.89 -20.73
C GLY A 86 -13.77 -3.98 -20.64
N TYR A 87 -13.14 -3.21 -19.74
CA TYR A 87 -11.79 -3.45 -19.27
C TYR A 87 -11.76 -4.88 -18.71
N GLY A 88 -10.86 -5.70 -19.23
CA GLY A 88 -10.61 -7.01 -18.64
C GLY A 88 -10.37 -6.88 -17.13
N ALA A 89 -10.63 -7.94 -16.38
CA ALA A 89 -10.44 -8.01 -14.93
C ALA A 89 -8.96 -7.95 -14.50
N GLN A 90 -8.15 -7.12 -15.16
CA GLN A 90 -6.76 -6.90 -14.85
C GLN A 90 -6.68 -6.10 -13.55
N SER A 91 -6.17 -6.77 -12.53
CA SER A 91 -5.90 -6.16 -11.24
C SER A 91 -4.69 -5.24 -11.31
N PHE A 92 -4.74 -4.09 -10.66
CA PHE A 92 -3.58 -3.21 -10.48
C PHE A 92 -3.59 -2.54 -9.10
N VAL A 93 -2.46 -1.95 -8.70
CA VAL A 93 -2.33 -1.28 -7.40
C VAL A 93 -2.71 0.19 -7.51
N THR A 94 -3.61 0.63 -6.64
CA THR A 94 -3.97 2.05 -6.47
C THR A 94 -3.71 2.51 -5.04
N THR A 95 -3.28 3.76 -4.88
CA THR A 95 -3.01 4.37 -3.57
C THR A 95 -3.87 5.59 -3.38
N LEU A 96 -4.58 5.64 -2.25
CA LEU A 96 -5.48 6.75 -1.93
C LEU A 96 -4.71 7.84 -1.19
N TYR A 97 -3.99 8.68 -1.94
CA TYR A 97 -3.18 9.76 -1.34
C TYR A 97 -4.00 10.79 -0.55
N THR A 98 -5.30 10.89 -0.83
CA THR A 98 -6.28 11.71 -0.13
C THR A 98 -6.66 11.18 1.25
N ALA A 99 -6.49 9.88 1.49
CA ALA A 99 -6.73 9.27 2.81
C ALA A 99 -5.41 9.18 3.59
N LYS A 100 -5.46 9.48 4.89
CA LYS A 100 -4.32 9.34 5.80
C LYS A 100 -4.63 8.27 6.84
N LEU A 101 -3.73 7.29 6.93
CA LEU A 101 -3.77 6.27 7.96
C LEU A 101 -3.34 6.87 9.30
N ASP A 102 -3.96 6.45 10.39
CA ASP A 102 -3.49 6.76 11.74
C ASP A 102 -2.19 5.98 12.04
N ARG A 103 -1.53 6.27 13.17
CA ARG A 103 -0.24 5.65 13.49
C ARG A 103 -0.33 4.13 13.69
N ALA A 104 -1.43 3.63 14.26
CA ALA A 104 -1.59 2.20 14.51
C ALA A 104 -1.82 1.45 13.19
N THR A 105 -2.66 1.98 12.28
CA THR A 105 -2.85 1.33 10.98
C THR A 105 -1.59 1.42 10.11
N GLN A 106 -0.81 2.50 10.19
CA GLN A 106 0.48 2.60 9.46
C GLN A 106 1.49 1.52 9.85
N SER A 107 1.58 1.15 11.13
CA SER A 107 2.55 0.14 11.60
C SER A 107 2.18 -1.26 11.12
N TRP A 108 0.89 -1.54 10.97
CA TRP A 108 0.41 -2.76 10.33
C TRP A 108 0.62 -2.72 8.80
N TRP A 109 0.25 -1.62 8.13
CA TRP A 109 0.25 -1.52 6.66
C TRP A 109 1.65 -1.61 6.02
N HIS A 110 2.66 -1.07 6.70
CA HIS A 110 4.06 -1.09 6.29
C HIS A 110 4.92 -1.81 7.34
N THR A 111 4.40 -2.90 7.90
CA THR A 111 5.14 -3.63 8.92
C THR A 111 6.46 -4.15 8.37
N ARG A 112 7.52 -3.98 9.16
CA ARG A 112 8.85 -4.51 8.87
C ARG A 112 9.14 -5.81 9.61
N LEU A 113 8.22 -6.21 10.49
CA LEU A 113 8.30 -7.42 11.28
C LEU A 113 8.19 -8.62 10.33
N HIS A 114 9.12 -9.55 10.45
CA HIS A 114 8.95 -10.85 9.80
C HIS A 114 7.86 -11.60 10.55
N ARG A 115 7.07 -12.42 9.84
CA ARG A 115 6.02 -13.24 10.48
C ARG A 115 6.59 -14.16 11.57
N ASP A 116 7.88 -14.48 11.45
CA ASP A 116 8.64 -15.30 12.41
C ASP A 116 9.04 -14.55 13.69
N ASP A 117 9.00 -13.22 13.71
CA ASP A 117 9.24 -12.39 14.91
C ASP A 117 7.96 -12.18 15.73
N THR A 118 6.82 -12.71 15.27
CA THR A 118 5.54 -12.64 15.98
C THR A 118 5.34 -13.94 16.74
N GLU A 119 5.75 -13.95 18.02
CA GLU A 119 5.36 -15.02 18.95
C GLU A 119 3.84 -15.23 18.88
N PRO A 120 3.34 -16.47 18.78
CA PRO A 120 1.91 -16.71 18.72
C PRO A 120 1.29 -16.26 20.05
N ALA A 121 0.39 -15.28 19.96
CA ALA A 121 -0.41 -14.85 21.10
C ALA A 121 -1.12 -16.08 21.71
N GLU A 122 -0.70 -16.42 22.92
CA GLU A 122 -1.20 -17.51 23.75
C GLU A 122 -2.73 -17.43 23.83
N ALA A 123 -3.40 -18.48 23.34
CA ALA A 123 -4.85 -18.60 23.44
C ALA A 123 -5.24 -18.78 24.91
N PRO A 124 -6.27 -18.09 25.44
CA PRO A 124 -6.67 -18.27 26.82
C PRO A 124 -7.21 -19.69 27.03
N ILE A 125 -6.58 -20.42 27.94
CA ILE A 125 -7.04 -21.72 28.44
C ILE A 125 -8.38 -21.47 29.15
N ALA A 126 -9.46 -22.04 28.60
CA ALA A 126 -10.77 -22.06 29.25
C ALA A 126 -10.69 -22.95 30.51
N LEU A 127 -11.08 -22.39 31.66
CA LEU A 127 -11.39 -23.11 32.90
C LEU A 127 -12.90 -23.31 33.00
#